data_AF-A0A1F3SMH7-F1
#
_entry.id   AF-A0A1F3SMH7-F1
#
_cell.length_a   1.000
_cell.length_b   1.000
_cell.length_c   1.000
_cell.angle_alpha   90.00
_cell.angle_beta   90.00
_cell.angle_gamma   90.00
#
_symmetry.space_group_name_H-M   'P 1'
#
loop_
_entity.id
_entity.type
_entity.pdbx_description
1 polymer ?
#
loop_
_entity_poly.entity_id
_entity_poly.type
_entity_poly.pdbx_seq_one_letter_code
_entity_poly.pdbx_strand_id
1 'polypeptide(L)'
;MRQFLLHTLILLGAILPTLSSAGEIKSLGDDLFPWPWGTECPFPWKEIEGQYTIQSDSPEIFSGNNLVFDVVKQGRDDLKFLKITQFDSRGILYASGDGYSQKDQRIVKGILRVENSNYEYYIIVRSYVKDKRNNCDSGQLVTAVTFSPLHGKPCMDSSYVLEKR
;
A
#
# COMPACT_ATOMS: atom_id res chain seq x y z
N MET A 1 60.33 -26.86 32.96
CA MET A 1 60.10 -25.43 33.28
C MET A 1 60.29 -24.65 31.98
N ARG A 2 59.32 -23.98 31.35
CA ARG A 2 58.07 -23.33 31.79
C ARG A 2 57.04 -23.44 30.66
N GLN A 3 55.80 -23.73 31.05
CA GLN A 3 54.60 -23.58 30.24
C GLN A 3 54.31 -22.09 30.02
N PHE A 4 53.89 -21.70 28.82
CA PHE A 4 53.09 -20.48 28.63
C PHE A 4 51.89 -20.83 27.76
N LEU A 5 50.79 -21.16 28.45
CA LEU A 5 49.44 -21.08 27.92
C LEU A 5 49.11 -19.60 27.71
N LEU A 6 48.82 -19.19 26.48
CA LEU A 6 48.10 -17.95 26.24
C LEU A 6 46.77 -18.27 25.57
N HIS A 7 45.71 -17.92 26.30
CA HIS A 7 44.32 -18.14 25.96
C HIS A 7 43.90 -17.19 24.85
N THR A 8 43.57 -17.72 23.68
CA THR A 8 42.92 -16.94 22.63
C THR A 8 41.43 -16.82 22.97
N LEU A 9 41.03 -15.63 23.45
CA LEU A 9 39.66 -15.25 23.75
C LEU A 9 38.78 -15.40 22.50
N ILE A 10 37.72 -16.19 22.65
CA ILE A 10 36.61 -16.33 21.69
C ILE A 10 35.77 -15.06 21.78
N LEU A 11 35.89 -14.18 20.79
CA LEU A 11 34.95 -13.08 20.55
C LEU A 11 33.70 -13.65 19.88
N LEU A 12 32.80 -14.19 20.70
CA LEU A 12 31.44 -14.53 20.28
C LEU A 12 30.69 -13.20 20.11
N GLY A 13 30.72 -12.64 18.91
CA GLY A 13 29.90 -11.49 18.54
C GLY A 13 28.44 -11.90 18.55
N ALA A 14 27.73 -11.57 19.62
CA ALA A 14 26.28 -11.71 19.70
C ALA A 14 25.64 -10.79 18.64
N ILE A 15 25.22 -11.38 17.53
CA ILE A 15 24.36 -10.73 16.55
C ILE A 15 23.00 -10.58 17.23
N LEU A 16 22.76 -9.41 17.81
CA LEU A 16 21.44 -9.03 18.31
C LEU A 16 20.48 -8.97 17.11
N PRO A 17 19.39 -9.76 17.09
CA PRO A 17 18.34 -9.55 16.12
C PRO A 17 17.72 -8.19 16.44
N THR A 18 17.88 -7.23 15.54
CA THR A 18 17.12 -5.98 15.57
C THR A 18 15.65 -6.35 15.56
N LEU A 19 14.95 -6.12 16.68
CA LEU A 19 13.49 -6.14 16.70
C LEU A 19 13.02 -5.07 15.70
N SER A 20 12.66 -5.51 14.51
CA SER A 20 11.82 -4.72 13.62
C SER A 20 10.52 -4.50 14.37
N SER A 21 10.27 -3.26 14.79
CA SER A 21 8.93 -2.84 15.22
C SER A 21 7.99 -3.07 14.03
N ALA A 22 7.29 -4.20 14.05
CA ALA A 22 6.13 -4.37 13.20
C ALA A 22 5.14 -3.28 13.63
N GLY A 23 4.68 -2.48 12.68
CA GLY A 23 3.66 -1.47 12.93
C GLY A 23 2.46 -2.09 13.64
N GLU A 24 1.94 -1.40 14.63
CA GLU A 24 0.69 -1.77 15.30
C GLU A 24 -0.47 -1.61 14.30
N ILE A 25 -1.00 -2.74 13.85
CA ILE A 25 -2.12 -2.80 12.92
C ILE A 25 -3.40 -2.65 13.74
N LYS A 26 -4.08 -1.51 13.61
CA LYS A 26 -5.42 -1.31 14.19
C LYS A 26 -6.43 -2.12 13.36
N SER A 27 -6.88 -3.24 13.92
CA SER A 27 -7.89 -4.13 13.33
C SER A 27 -9.25 -3.43 13.28
N LEU A 28 -9.86 -3.40 12.09
CA LEU A 28 -11.25 -2.98 11.85
C LEU A 28 -12.19 -4.08 12.33
N GLY A 29 -12.51 -4.10 13.63
CA GLY A 29 -13.46 -5.05 14.20
C GLY A 29 -13.07 -6.53 14.05
N ASP A 30 -13.74 -7.39 14.79
CA ASP A 30 -13.43 -8.83 14.83
C ASP A 30 -13.87 -9.58 13.54
N ASP A 31 -14.50 -8.90 12.58
CA ASP A 31 -15.02 -9.50 11.34
C ASP A 31 -14.10 -9.35 10.11
N LEU A 32 -12.98 -8.61 10.21
CA LEU A 32 -12.06 -8.36 9.07
C LEU A 32 -10.60 -8.76 9.37
N PHE A 33 -10.39 -9.92 10.01
CA PHE A 33 -9.05 -10.47 10.26
C PHE A 33 -8.82 -11.82 9.55
N PRO A 34 -7.62 -12.12 8.97
CA PRO A 34 -6.40 -11.30 8.89
C PRO A 34 -6.07 -10.75 7.48
N TRP A 35 -5.81 -9.44 7.42
CA TRP A 35 -5.44 -8.69 6.21
C TRP A 35 -4.04 -9.09 5.69
N PRO A 36 -3.81 -9.16 4.35
CA PRO A 36 -4.81 -9.13 3.28
C PRO A 36 -5.38 -10.55 3.05
N TRP A 37 -6.70 -10.68 3.09
CA TRP A 37 -7.44 -11.94 3.28
C TRP A 37 -7.57 -12.84 2.03
N GLY A 38 -6.81 -12.62 0.95
CA GLY A 38 -7.05 -13.28 -0.33
C GLY A 38 -5.85 -13.37 -1.24
N THR A 39 -6.00 -14.18 -2.29
CA THR A 39 -5.04 -14.26 -3.38
C THR A 39 -4.98 -12.92 -4.11
N GLU A 40 -3.81 -12.28 -4.14
CA GLU A 40 -3.57 -11.11 -5.00
C GLU A 40 -3.86 -11.47 -6.45
N CYS A 41 -4.64 -10.65 -7.13
CA CYS A 41 -5.02 -10.85 -8.53
C CYS A 41 -4.21 -9.97 -9.48
N PRO A 42 -4.10 -10.35 -10.77
CA PRO A 42 -3.67 -9.42 -11.81
C PRO A 42 -4.45 -8.11 -11.71
N PHE A 43 -3.77 -6.99 -11.91
CA PHE A 43 -4.40 -5.69 -11.68
C PHE A 43 -5.58 -5.47 -12.66
N PRO A 44 -6.80 -5.22 -12.17
CA PRO A 44 -8.02 -5.20 -12.98
C PRO A 44 -8.19 -3.85 -13.68
N TRP A 45 -7.37 -3.62 -14.70
CA TRP A 45 -7.25 -2.32 -15.39
C TRP A 45 -8.55 -1.77 -15.96
N LYS A 46 -9.53 -2.61 -16.30
CA LYS A 46 -10.81 -2.13 -16.85
C LYS A 46 -11.77 -1.75 -15.73
N GLU A 47 -11.69 -2.45 -14.62
CA GLU A 47 -12.62 -2.35 -13.50
C GLU A 47 -12.20 -1.28 -12.49
N ILE A 48 -10.92 -0.92 -12.45
CA ILE A 48 -10.34 0.05 -11.52
C ILE A 48 -10.72 1.51 -11.83
N GLU A 49 -11.16 1.83 -13.05
CA GLU A 49 -11.53 3.21 -13.40
C GLU A 49 -12.76 3.67 -12.63
N GLY A 50 -12.69 4.88 -12.07
CA GLY A 50 -13.81 5.53 -11.41
C GLY A 50 -13.47 6.11 -10.04
N GLN A 51 -14.53 6.37 -9.26
CA GLN A 51 -14.44 7.01 -7.95
C GLN A 51 -14.57 5.97 -6.84
N TYR A 52 -13.76 6.13 -5.81
CA TYR A 52 -13.67 5.23 -4.68
C TYR A 52 -13.69 6.01 -3.37
N THR A 53 -14.30 5.41 -2.35
CA THR A 53 -14.22 5.91 -0.98
C THR A 53 -13.36 4.98 -0.13
N ILE A 54 -12.51 5.55 0.70
CA ILE A 54 -11.76 4.82 1.73
C ILE A 54 -12.74 4.44 2.84
N GLN A 55 -12.86 3.14 3.10
CA GLN A 55 -13.56 2.66 4.29
C GLN A 55 -12.62 2.75 5.49
N SER A 56 -12.91 3.65 6.43
CA SER A 56 -12.18 3.73 7.70
C SER A 56 -13.08 4.26 8.81
N ASP A 57 -13.06 3.57 9.95
CA ASP A 57 -13.72 4.01 11.18
C ASP A 57 -12.94 5.15 11.88
N SER A 58 -11.74 5.47 11.40
CA SER A 58 -10.89 6.54 11.94
C SER A 58 -10.71 7.65 10.90
N PRO A 59 -11.66 8.60 10.80
CA PRO A 59 -11.64 9.67 9.81
C PRO A 59 -10.49 10.68 10.02
N GLU A 60 -9.76 10.60 11.12
CA GLU A 60 -8.80 11.64 11.54
C GLU A 60 -7.40 11.50 10.95
N ILE A 61 -7.01 10.32 10.44
CA ILE A 61 -5.61 10.08 10.04
C ILE A 61 -5.33 10.62 8.62
N PHE A 62 -6.34 10.68 7.74
CA PHE A 62 -6.18 11.21 6.38
C PHE A 62 -7.35 12.14 6.03
N SER A 63 -7.02 13.41 5.74
CA SER A 63 -8.01 14.42 5.34
C SER A 63 -8.68 14.13 3.99
N GLY A 64 -8.19 13.15 3.23
CA GLY A 64 -8.76 12.70 1.95
C GLY A 64 -9.36 11.30 2.02
N ASN A 65 -10.67 11.19 1.84
CA ASN A 65 -11.41 9.93 1.85
C ASN A 65 -11.90 9.50 0.47
N ASN A 66 -11.80 10.35 -0.55
CA ASN A 66 -12.22 10.01 -1.92
C ASN A 66 -11.01 9.90 -2.84
N LEU A 67 -10.96 8.84 -3.64
CA LEU A 67 -9.96 8.61 -4.67
C LEU A 67 -10.64 8.52 -6.02
N VAL A 68 -9.98 9.04 -7.04
CA VAL A 68 -10.38 8.88 -8.44
C VAL A 68 -9.22 8.28 -9.20
N PHE A 69 -9.54 7.24 -9.97
CA PHE A 69 -8.61 6.46 -10.76
C PHE A 69 -8.98 6.60 -12.23
N ASP A 70 -8.07 7.18 -13.02
CA ASP A 70 -8.22 7.32 -14.47
C ASP A 70 -7.11 6.54 -15.17
N VAL A 71 -7.44 5.57 -16.03
CA VAL A 71 -6.43 4.76 -16.72
C VAL A 71 -5.93 5.51 -17.95
N VAL A 72 -4.67 5.92 -17.90
CA VAL A 72 -4.00 6.61 -19.01
C VAL A 72 -3.29 5.58 -19.86
N LYS A 73 -3.84 5.28 -21.04
CA LYS A 73 -3.24 4.36 -22.01
C LYS A 73 -2.19 5.07 -22.86
N GLN A 74 -1.00 5.30 -22.32
CA GLN A 74 0.14 5.80 -23.08
C GLN A 74 1.45 5.20 -22.57
N GLY A 75 1.82 4.03 -23.08
CA GLY A 75 3.12 3.42 -22.82
C GLY A 75 3.59 2.63 -24.03
N ARG A 76 4.91 2.66 -24.27
CA ARG A 76 5.58 1.60 -25.05
C ARG A 76 5.74 0.40 -24.10
N ASP A 77 5.86 -0.81 -24.64
CA ASP A 77 6.26 -2.00 -23.89
C ASP A 77 5.29 -2.45 -22.77
N ASP A 78 3.98 -2.47 -23.05
CA ASP A 78 2.95 -3.02 -22.15
C ASP A 78 2.84 -2.31 -20.77
N LEU A 79 3.44 -1.12 -20.63
CA LEU A 79 3.28 -0.24 -19.48
C LEU A 79 1.91 0.46 -19.52
N LYS A 80 1.24 0.46 -18.37
CA LYS A 80 0.00 1.18 -18.17
C LYS A 80 0.15 2.15 -17.01
N PHE A 81 -0.42 3.33 -17.20
CA PHE A 81 -0.41 4.40 -16.22
C PHE A 81 -1.80 4.56 -15.63
N LEU A 82 -1.83 4.88 -14.34
CA LEU A 82 -3.03 5.19 -13.60
C LEU A 82 -2.85 6.56 -13.00
N LYS A 83 -3.60 7.55 -13.49
CA LYS A 83 -3.68 8.83 -12.81
C LYS A 83 -4.52 8.64 -11.56
N ILE A 84 -3.98 9.09 -10.43
CA ILE A 84 -4.59 8.95 -9.12
C ILE A 84 -4.80 10.34 -8.55
N THR A 85 -6.05 10.65 -8.22
CA THR A 85 -6.44 11.93 -7.62
C THR A 85 -7.14 11.67 -6.29
N GLN A 86 -6.68 12.32 -5.22
CA GLN A 86 -7.30 12.25 -3.90
C GLN A 86 -7.99 13.58 -3.60
N PHE A 87 -9.23 13.50 -3.11
CA PHE A 87 -10.03 14.63 -2.67
C PHE A 87 -10.30 14.57 -1.17
N ASP A 88 -10.36 15.74 -0.54
CA ASP A 88 -10.80 15.89 0.84
C ASP A 88 -12.31 15.61 1.00
N SER A 89 -12.79 15.63 2.24
CA SER A 89 -14.21 15.40 2.56
C SER A 89 -15.16 16.46 1.96
N ARG A 90 -14.63 17.60 1.51
CA ARG A 90 -15.37 18.69 0.85
C ARG A 90 -15.31 18.58 -0.67
N GLY A 91 -14.63 17.57 -1.22
CA GLY A 91 -14.43 17.39 -2.65
C GLY A 91 -13.34 18.30 -3.24
N ILE A 92 -12.48 18.90 -2.40
CA ILE A 92 -11.35 19.72 -2.85
C ILE A 92 -10.16 18.81 -3.11
N LEU A 93 -9.41 19.08 -4.19
CA LEU A 93 -8.17 18.36 -4.50
C LEU A 93 -7.22 18.42 -3.31
N TYR A 94 -6.85 17.26 -2.77
CA TYR A 94 -5.92 17.12 -1.68
C TYR A 94 -4.54 16.68 -2.17
N ALA A 95 -4.49 15.67 -3.05
CA ALA A 95 -3.23 15.19 -3.63
C ALA A 95 -3.47 14.58 -5.01
N SER A 96 -2.44 14.57 -5.85
CA SER A 96 -2.49 13.88 -7.13
C SER A 96 -1.13 13.36 -7.56
N GLY A 97 -1.15 12.41 -8.49
CA GLY A 97 0.05 11.87 -9.11
C GLY A 97 -0.27 10.70 -10.01
N ASP A 98 0.78 10.03 -10.47
CA ASP A 98 0.68 8.91 -11.38
C ASP A 98 1.21 7.63 -10.73
N GLY A 99 0.44 6.57 -10.90
CA GLY A 99 0.88 5.21 -10.68
C GLY A 99 1.18 4.52 -12.00
N TYR A 100 2.03 3.51 -11.95
CA TYR A 100 2.29 2.67 -13.12
C TYR A 100 2.41 1.20 -12.72
N SER A 101 2.14 0.34 -13.69
CA SER A 101 2.39 -1.09 -13.57
C SER A 101 2.52 -1.74 -14.95
N GLN A 102 3.26 -2.83 -15.01
CA GLN A 102 3.40 -3.64 -16.22
C GLN A 102 2.19 -4.57 -16.36
N LYS A 103 1.87 -4.99 -17.59
CA LYS A 103 0.68 -5.82 -17.91
C LYS A 103 0.44 -7.03 -17.01
N ASP A 104 1.50 -7.69 -16.53
CA ASP A 104 1.41 -8.89 -15.69
C ASP A 104 1.66 -8.64 -14.19
N GLN A 105 1.88 -7.38 -13.81
CA GLN A 105 2.04 -7.02 -12.40
C GLN A 105 0.69 -6.88 -11.69
N ARG A 106 0.67 -7.29 -10.43
CA ARG A 106 -0.52 -7.31 -9.56
C ARG A 106 -0.74 -6.02 -8.78
N ILE A 107 0.22 -5.11 -8.88
CA ILE A 107 0.35 -3.94 -8.01
C ILE A 107 0.56 -2.72 -8.90
N VAL A 108 -0.16 -1.64 -8.63
CA VAL A 108 0.17 -0.30 -9.11
C VAL A 108 0.85 0.48 -8.00
N LYS A 109 2.03 1.03 -8.30
CA LYS A 109 2.75 1.91 -7.37
C LYS A 109 2.75 3.32 -7.95
N GLY A 110 2.46 4.30 -7.13
CA GLY A 110 2.50 5.71 -7.50
C GLY A 110 3.06 6.57 -6.38
N ILE A 111 3.34 7.81 -6.73
CA ILE A 111 3.71 8.87 -5.78
C ILE A 111 2.63 9.93 -5.90
N LEU A 112 2.03 10.30 -4.78
CA LEU A 112 1.09 11.41 -4.70
C LEU A 112 1.76 12.60 -4.04
N ARG A 113 1.55 13.78 -4.62
CA ARG A 113 1.98 15.05 -4.07
C ARG A 113 0.77 15.80 -3.53
N VAL A 114 0.87 16.29 -2.30
CA VAL A 114 -0.17 17.09 -1.67
C VAL A 114 -0.21 18.49 -2.29
N GLU A 115 -1.41 18.94 -2.63
CA GLU A 115 -1.65 20.23 -3.23
C GLU A 115 -1.19 21.36 -2.29
N ASN A 116 -0.53 22.39 -2.82
CA ASN A 116 0.05 23.50 -2.05
C ASN A 116 1.08 23.07 -0.98
N SER A 117 1.68 21.88 -1.13
CA SER A 117 2.72 21.37 -0.23
C SER A 117 3.87 20.73 -1.02
N ASN A 118 5.01 20.57 -0.34
CA ASN A 118 6.12 19.75 -0.83
C ASN A 118 6.07 18.34 -0.23
N TYR A 119 4.98 18.00 0.45
CA TYR A 119 4.78 16.67 1.01
C TYR A 119 4.36 15.68 -0.08
N GLU A 120 5.08 14.56 -0.11
CA GLU A 120 4.86 13.45 -1.04
C GLU A 120 4.77 12.14 -0.26
N TYR A 121 3.99 11.21 -0.79
CA TYR A 121 3.84 9.89 -0.21
C TYR A 121 3.58 8.84 -1.30
N TYR A 122 3.99 7.61 -1.03
CA TYR A 122 3.68 6.47 -1.87
C TYR A 122 2.23 6.05 -1.72
N ILE A 123 1.64 5.66 -2.84
CA ILE A 123 0.40 4.89 -2.88
C ILE A 123 0.67 3.56 -3.57
N ILE A 124 0.19 2.48 -2.95
CA ILE A 124 0.25 1.13 -3.51
C ILE A 124 -1.17 0.63 -3.65
N VAL A 125 -1.63 0.40 -4.88
CA VAL A 125 -2.97 -0.12 -5.19
C VAL A 125 -2.86 -1.61 -5.51
N ARG A 126 -3.69 -2.42 -4.87
CA ARG A 126 -3.74 -3.87 -5.02
C ARG A 126 -5.19 -4.35 -5.17
N SER A 127 -5.38 -5.50 -5.81
CA SER A 127 -6.67 -6.16 -5.90
C SER A 127 -6.58 -7.62 -5.43
N TYR A 128 -7.59 -8.06 -4.70
CA TYR A 128 -7.67 -9.39 -4.10
C TYR A 128 -9.01 -10.03 -4.43
N VAL A 129 -9.08 -11.36 -4.42
CA VAL A 129 -10.38 -12.05 -4.40
C VAL A 129 -11.15 -11.72 -3.13
N LYS A 130 -12.46 -11.44 -3.26
CA LYS A 130 -13.35 -11.17 -2.11
C LYS A 130 -13.58 -12.40 -1.23
N ASP A 131 -13.64 -13.58 -1.85
CA ASP A 131 -13.79 -14.88 -1.19
C ASP A 131 -12.65 -15.81 -1.64
N LYS A 132 -12.04 -16.52 -0.70
CA LYS A 132 -10.97 -17.49 -0.95
C LYS A 132 -11.41 -18.67 -1.84
N ARG A 133 -12.71 -18.93 -1.93
CA ARG A 133 -13.30 -19.95 -2.81
C ARG A 133 -13.33 -19.51 -4.27
N ASN A 134 -13.15 -18.22 -4.54
CA ASN A 134 -13.17 -17.66 -5.87
C ASN A 134 -11.76 -17.57 -6.46
N ASN A 135 -11.69 -17.51 -7.78
CA ASN A 135 -10.50 -17.12 -8.52
C ASN A 135 -10.59 -15.65 -8.96
N CYS A 136 -9.51 -15.14 -9.54
CA CYS A 136 -9.44 -13.78 -10.06
C CYS A 136 -10.41 -13.52 -11.23
N ASP A 137 -10.92 -14.57 -11.88
CA ASP A 137 -11.82 -14.47 -13.03
C ASP A 137 -13.29 -14.29 -12.65
N SER A 138 -13.63 -14.48 -11.36
CA SER A 138 -14.99 -14.38 -10.84
C SER A 138 -15.58 -12.96 -10.84
N GLY A 139 -14.77 -11.93 -11.11
CA GLY A 139 -15.17 -10.51 -11.07
C GLY A 139 -15.42 -9.97 -9.66
N GLN A 140 -15.35 -10.80 -8.62
CA GLN A 140 -15.52 -10.40 -7.23
C GLN A 140 -14.18 -10.01 -6.61
N LEU A 141 -13.69 -8.83 -6.99
CA LEU A 141 -12.43 -8.29 -6.50
C LEU A 141 -12.66 -7.22 -5.43
N VAL A 142 -11.78 -7.20 -4.43
CA VAL A 142 -11.66 -6.12 -3.44
C VAL A 142 -10.41 -5.33 -3.79
N THR A 143 -10.55 -4.01 -3.89
CA THR A 143 -9.40 -3.13 -4.10
C THR A 143 -8.95 -2.56 -2.76
N ALA A 144 -7.65 -2.58 -2.51
CA ALA A 144 -7.06 -1.96 -1.35
C ALA A 144 -5.95 -0.99 -1.76
N VAL A 145 -5.75 0.03 -0.94
CA VAL A 145 -4.66 1.00 -1.06
C VAL A 145 -3.82 0.98 0.21
N THR A 146 -2.51 1.16 0.04
CA THR A 146 -1.58 1.42 1.13
C THR A 146 -0.91 2.76 0.89
N PHE A 147 -0.93 3.63 1.89
CA PHE A 147 -0.25 4.92 1.90
C PHE A 147 0.99 4.84 2.79
N SER A 148 2.13 5.33 2.27
CA SER A 148 3.41 5.33 3.00
C SER A 148 4.13 6.67 2.80
N PRO A 149 4.52 7.39 3.86
CA PRO A 149 5.24 8.66 3.72
C PRO A 149 6.56 8.47 2.99
N LEU A 150 6.89 9.38 2.06
CA LEU A 150 8.18 9.34 1.35
C LEU A 150 9.34 9.83 2.23
N HIS A 151 9.05 10.78 3.12
CA HIS A 151 10.03 11.46 3.97
C HIS A 151 9.51 11.60 5.41
N GLY A 152 10.36 11.32 6.40
CA GLY A 152 10.04 11.49 7.82
C GLY A 152 10.44 10.30 8.70
N LYS A 153 10.13 10.38 10.00
CA LYS A 153 10.17 9.19 10.87
C LYS A 153 9.24 8.13 10.25
N PRO A 154 9.53 6.83 10.38
CA PRO A 154 8.68 5.76 9.88
C PRO A 154 7.31 5.84 10.57
N CYS A 155 6.40 6.62 9.99
CA CYS A 155 4.99 6.53 10.30
C CYS A 155 4.52 5.21 9.69
N MET A 156 3.68 4.49 10.43
CA MET A 156 3.18 3.19 9.99
C MET A 156 2.41 3.35 8.68
N ASP A 157 2.75 2.51 7.71
CA ASP A 157 1.96 2.36 6.49
C ASP A 157 0.50 2.17 6.85
N SER A 158 -0.37 2.93 6.20
CA SER A 158 -1.82 2.88 6.46
C SER A 158 -2.51 2.25 5.27
N SER A 159 -3.23 1.17 5.51
CA SER A 159 -3.90 0.40 4.46
C SER A 159 -5.41 0.42 4.61
N TYR A 160 -6.11 0.53 3.49
CA TYR A 160 -7.55 0.70 3.45
C TYR A 160 -8.17 -0.12 2.33
N VAL A 161 -9.39 -0.61 2.57
CA VAL A 161 -10.25 -1.14 1.51
C VAL A 161 -10.98 0.01 0.85
N LEU A 162 -11.11 -0.08 -0.48
CA LEU A 162 -11.84 0.87 -1.27
C LEU A 162 -13.21 0.34 -1.65
N GLU A 163 -14.21 1.21 -1.53
CA GLU A 163 -15.56 1.00 -2.02
C GLU A 163 -15.79 1.85 -3.27
N LYS A 164 -16.19 1.21 -4.36
CA LYS A 164 -16.51 1.91 -5.61
C LYS A 164 -17.86 2.62 -5.48
N ARG A 165 -17.93 3.88 -5.89
CA ARG A 165 -19.18 4.65 -5.96
C ARG A 165 -19.89 4.50 -7.30
#